data_AF-A0A1M4V2X3-F1
#
_entry.id   AF-A0A1M4V2X3-F1
#
_cell.length_a   1.000
_cell.length_b   1.000
_cell.length_c   1.000
_cell.angle_alpha   90.00
_cell.angle_beta   90.00
_cell.angle_gamma   90.00
#
_symmetry.space_group_name_H-M   'P 1'
#
loop_
_entity.id
_entity.type
_entity.pdbx_description
1 polymer ?
#
loop_
_entity_poly.entity_id
_entity_poly.type
_entity_poly.pdbx_seq_one_letter_code
_entity_poly.pdbx_strand_id
1 'polypeptide(L)'
;MLKKFYKIIIVPYTLFLLYLMFLGMGRFQYDDNLITVEPVFSTIEFIHNTISWKDIVIIVLGNIVMFIPFGFLGWIFPQLRDLKILMYTFMASIVIVEALQYFTRMGIFEVDDILLNTLGVYLGWLLCRCIEKKFSRLVL
;
A
#
# COMPACT_ATOMS: atom_id res chain seq x y z
N MET A 1 -23.92 -7.28 -4.91
CA MET A 1 -23.93 -6.11 -3.98
C MET A 1 -22.53 -5.69 -3.57
N LEU A 2 -21.66 -6.62 -3.15
CA LEU A 2 -20.29 -6.34 -2.69
C LEU A 2 -19.44 -5.48 -3.65
N LYS A 3 -19.43 -5.79 -4.95
CA LYS A 3 -18.68 -5.01 -5.97
C LYS A 3 -19.15 -3.55 -6.10
N LYS A 4 -20.46 -3.30 -5.94
CA LYS A 4 -21.02 -1.94 -5.98
C LYS A 4 -20.59 -1.13 -4.75
N PHE A 5 -20.64 -1.75 -3.57
CA PHE A 5 -20.20 -1.11 -2.32
C PHE A 5 -18.70 -0.79 -2.34
N TYR A 6 -17.88 -1.75 -2.78
CA TYR A 6 -16.44 -1.55 -2.96
C TYR A 6 -16.12 -0.36 -3.87
N LYS A 7 -16.83 -0.22 -5.01
CA LYS A 7 -16.64 0.91 -5.92
C LYS A 7 -16.88 2.27 -5.25
N ILE A 8 -17.83 2.35 -4.32
CA ILE A 8 -18.15 3.58 -3.60
C ILE A 8 -17.09 3.88 -2.54
N ILE A 9 -16.56 2.85 -1.86
CA ILE A 9 -15.61 3.01 -0.75
C ILE A 9 -14.16 3.21 -1.22
N ILE A 10 -13.74 2.55 -2.29
CA ILE A 10 -12.32 2.56 -2.67
C ILE A 10 -11.83 3.97 -3.01
N VAL A 11 -12.71 4.84 -3.54
CA VAL A 11 -12.35 6.21 -3.91
C VAL A 11 -12.03 7.07 -2.68
N PRO A 12 -12.95 7.25 -1.70
CA PRO A 12 -12.62 8.00 -0.47
C PRO A 12 -11.50 7.33 0.32
N TYR A 13 -11.41 6.00 0.30
CA TYR A 13 -10.30 5.28 0.91
C TYR A 13 -8.94 5.63 0.28
N THR A 14 -8.88 5.68 -1.06
CA THR A 14 -7.66 6.06 -1.78
C THR A 14 -7.28 7.50 -1.50
N LEU A 15 -8.26 8.43 -1.48
CA LEU A 15 -8.01 9.83 -1.12
C LEU A 15 -7.49 9.97 0.32
N PHE A 16 -8.07 9.22 1.25
CA PHE A 16 -7.61 9.19 2.64
C PHE A 16 -6.19 8.62 2.76
N LEU A 17 -5.87 7.53 2.05
CA LEU A 17 -4.51 6.99 2.03
C LEU A 17 -3.50 7.96 1.42
N LEU A 18 -3.84 8.61 0.30
CA LEU A 18 -2.98 9.66 -0.27
C LEU A 18 -2.78 10.80 0.73
N TYR A 19 -3.83 11.23 1.44
CA TYR A 19 -3.69 12.21 2.51
C TYR A 19 -2.73 11.71 3.60
N LEU A 20 -2.85 10.46 4.06
CA LEU A 20 -1.93 9.90 5.07
C LEU A 20 -0.49 9.82 4.55
N MET A 21 -0.28 9.45 3.29
CA MET A 21 1.05 9.33 2.69
C MET A 21 1.74 10.69 2.53
N PHE A 22 1.02 11.74 2.13
CA PHE A 22 1.60 13.06 1.89
C PHE A 22 1.60 13.99 3.12
N LEU A 23 0.59 13.89 3.98
CA LEU A 23 0.31 14.86 5.05
C LEU A 23 0.06 14.21 6.42
N GLY A 24 0.07 12.88 6.51
CA GLY A 24 -0.22 12.14 7.74
C GLY A 24 0.94 12.12 8.74
N MET A 25 0.60 11.95 10.03
CA MET A 25 1.44 11.54 11.16
C MET A 25 2.94 11.92 11.07
N GLY A 26 3.27 13.20 11.17
CA GLY A 26 4.65 13.66 11.39
C GLY A 26 5.49 13.91 10.14
N ARG A 27 4.88 13.96 8.94
CA ARG A 27 5.55 14.42 7.71
C ARG A 27 5.76 15.95 7.78
N PHE A 28 6.94 16.37 8.22
CA PHE A 28 7.41 17.75 8.12
C PHE A 28 8.14 17.96 6.78
N GLN A 29 8.02 19.15 6.18
CA GLN A 29 8.85 19.49 5.01
C GLN A 29 10.32 19.49 5.43
N TYR A 30 11.10 18.60 4.84
CA TYR A 30 12.55 18.62 5.01
C TYR A 30 13.15 19.74 4.14
N ASP A 31 14.11 20.48 4.69
CA ASP A 31 14.80 21.57 3.97
C ASP A 31 15.57 21.07 2.73
N ASP A 32 16.03 19.80 2.77
CA ASP A 32 16.77 19.13 1.71
C ASP A 32 15.99 17.97 1.07
N ASN A 33 16.32 17.66 -0.20
CA ASN A 33 15.85 16.45 -0.88
C ASN A 33 16.61 15.24 -0.34
N LEU A 34 16.11 14.61 0.72
CA LEU A 34 16.70 13.39 1.26
C LEU A 34 16.22 12.17 0.45
N ILE A 35 17.15 11.55 -0.29
CA ILE A 35 16.98 10.16 -0.73
C ILE A 35 17.53 9.29 0.38
N THR A 36 16.67 8.70 1.19
CA THR A 36 17.09 7.67 2.13
C THR A 36 17.10 6.34 1.38
N VAL A 37 18.28 5.99 0.85
CA VAL A 37 18.52 4.63 0.30
C VAL A 37 18.70 3.62 1.44
N GLU A 38 18.87 4.10 2.67
CA GLU A 38 18.91 3.27 3.86
C GLU A 38 17.50 2.76 4.19
N PRO A 39 17.28 1.43 4.12
CA PRO A 39 15.96 0.86 4.32
C PRO A 39 15.38 1.21 5.69
N VAL A 40 14.05 1.10 5.82
CA VAL A 40 13.37 1.05 7.12
C VAL A 40 14.01 -0.04 7.96
N PHE A 41 14.56 -1.11 7.36
CA PHE A 41 15.41 -2.08 8.06
C PHE A 41 16.69 -1.49 8.69
N SER A 42 17.37 -0.55 8.05
CA SER A 42 18.55 0.13 8.64
C SER A 42 18.13 1.07 9.76
N THR A 43 17.00 1.77 9.57
CA THR A 43 16.42 2.65 10.59
C THR A 43 15.89 1.81 11.76
N ILE A 44 15.30 0.64 11.51
CA ILE A 44 14.89 -0.37 12.50
C ILE A 44 16.11 -0.94 13.21
N GLU A 45 17.21 -1.23 12.51
CA GLU A 45 18.44 -1.77 13.08
C GLU A 45 19.17 -0.70 13.93
N PHE A 46 19.13 0.56 13.51
CA PHE A 46 19.62 1.72 14.26
C PHE A 46 18.73 2.04 15.49
N ILE A 47 17.41 1.87 15.35
CA ILE A 47 16.40 2.14 16.38
C ILE A 47 16.04 0.89 17.22
N HIS A 48 16.64 -0.27 16.93
CA HIS A 48 16.44 -1.52 17.68
C HIS A 48 16.81 -1.36 19.17
N ASN A 49 17.58 -0.32 19.51
CA ASN A 49 17.92 0.07 20.87
C ASN A 49 16.88 0.98 21.57
N THR A 50 15.87 1.49 20.84
CA THR A 50 14.94 2.53 21.33
C THR A 50 13.45 2.18 21.13
N ILE A 51 13.09 1.34 20.14
CA ILE A 51 11.70 0.93 19.86
C ILE A 51 11.50 -0.57 20.12
N SER A 52 10.34 -0.94 20.66
CA SER A 52 9.97 -2.33 20.91
C SER A 52 9.77 -3.10 19.60
N TRP A 53 10.21 -4.37 19.56
CA TRP A 53 9.92 -5.31 18.47
C TRP A 53 8.44 -5.35 18.06
N LYS A 54 7.53 -5.13 19.02
CA LYS A 54 6.09 -5.11 18.75
C LYS A 54 5.70 -3.94 17.83
N ASP A 55 6.28 -2.78 18.03
CA ASP A 55 5.94 -1.57 17.27
C ASP A 55 6.45 -1.67 15.84
N ILE A 56 7.65 -2.23 15.66
CA ILE A 56 8.23 -2.51 14.33
C ILE A 56 7.31 -3.44 13.54
N VAL A 57 6.85 -4.54 14.16
CA VAL A 57 5.93 -5.48 13.52
C VAL A 57 4.61 -4.81 13.15
N ILE A 58 4.08 -3.95 14.03
CA ILE A 58 2.83 -3.21 13.78
C ILE A 58 3.00 -2.25 12.58
N ILE A 59 4.12 -1.56 12.47
CA ILE A 59 4.39 -0.64 11.36
C ILE A 59 4.48 -1.41 10.04
N VAL A 60 5.30 -2.46 9.98
CA VAL A 60 5.49 -3.27 8.77
C VAL A 60 4.19 -3.93 8.32
N LEU A 61 3.47 -4.56 9.26
CA LEU A 61 2.16 -5.16 8.95
C LEU A 61 1.12 -4.10 8.59
N GLY A 62 1.17 -2.93 9.22
CA GLY A 62 0.32 -1.79 8.91
C GLY A 62 0.43 -1.40 7.43
N ASN A 63 1.65 -1.22 6.93
CA ASN A 63 1.90 -0.91 5.52
C ASN A 63 1.33 -1.99 4.60
N ILE A 64 1.56 -3.28 4.88
CA ILE A 64 0.97 -4.37 4.09
C ILE A 64 -0.57 -4.31 4.09
N VAL A 65 -1.18 -4.18 5.28
CA VAL A 65 -2.64 -4.26 5.44
C VAL A 65 -3.35 -3.09 4.77
N MET A 66 -2.77 -1.89 4.80
CA MET A 66 -3.33 -0.70 4.15
C MET A 66 -3.50 -0.86 2.63
N PHE A 67 -2.70 -1.71 1.98
CA PHE A 67 -2.78 -1.87 0.53
C PHE A 67 -3.59 -3.10 0.06
N ILE A 68 -4.06 -3.94 0.99
CA ILE A 68 -4.94 -5.08 0.69
C ILE A 68 -6.17 -4.68 -0.15
N PRO A 69 -6.89 -3.57 0.13
CA PRO A 69 -8.06 -3.20 -0.65
C PRO A 69 -7.77 -3.03 -2.15
N PHE A 70 -6.58 -2.56 -2.56
CA PHE A 70 -6.24 -2.40 -3.97
C PHE A 70 -6.12 -3.74 -4.72
N GLY A 71 -5.94 -4.86 -4.02
CA GLY A 71 -6.01 -6.20 -4.61
C GLY A 71 -7.38 -6.54 -5.21
N PHE A 72 -8.42 -5.78 -4.83
CA PHE A 72 -9.79 -5.94 -5.30
C PHE A 72 -10.13 -5.05 -6.50
N LEU A 73 -9.18 -4.29 -7.05
CA LEU A 73 -9.40 -3.42 -8.21
C LEU A 73 -9.98 -4.15 -9.43
N GLY A 74 -9.75 -5.47 -9.54
CA GLY A 74 -10.39 -6.34 -10.53
C GLY A 74 -11.93 -6.36 -10.49
N TRP A 75 -12.56 -5.91 -9.41
CA TRP A 75 -14.02 -5.74 -9.31
C TRP A 75 -14.54 -4.50 -10.04
N ILE A 76 -13.69 -3.51 -10.28
CA ILE A 76 -14.04 -2.27 -10.98
C ILE A 76 -13.49 -2.31 -12.41
N PHE A 77 -12.25 -2.74 -12.56
CA PHE A 77 -11.53 -2.82 -13.83
C PHE A 77 -11.25 -4.29 -14.15
N PRO A 78 -12.02 -4.92 -15.05
CA PRO A 78 -11.89 -6.36 -15.34
C PRO A 78 -10.48 -6.80 -15.76
N GLN A 79 -9.71 -5.92 -16.38
CA GLN A 79 -8.31 -6.16 -16.79
C GLN A 79 -7.40 -6.41 -15.58
N LEU A 80 -7.66 -5.75 -14.45
CA LEU A 80 -6.90 -5.90 -13.20
C LEU A 80 -7.27 -7.17 -12.42
N ARG A 81 -8.09 -8.06 -12.98
CA ARG A 81 -8.25 -9.43 -12.46
C ARG A 81 -7.03 -10.29 -12.78
N ASP A 82 -6.31 -9.98 -13.86
CA ASP A 82 -5.01 -10.59 -14.13
C ASP A 82 -3.96 -10.06 -13.14
N LEU A 83 -3.27 -10.97 -12.46
CA LEU A 83 -2.31 -10.60 -11.43
C LEU A 83 -1.14 -9.80 -12.01
N LYS A 84 -0.65 -10.15 -13.20
CA LYS A 84 0.50 -9.45 -13.79
C LYS A 84 0.13 -8.02 -14.09
N ILE A 85 -1.02 -7.81 -14.75
CA ILE A 85 -1.50 -6.45 -15.06
C ILE A 85 -1.70 -5.65 -13.77
N LEU A 86 -2.35 -6.23 -12.75
CA LEU A 86 -2.53 -5.58 -11.46
C LEU A 86 -1.20 -5.17 -10.81
N MET A 87 -0.22 -6.09 -10.75
CA MET A 87 1.08 -5.81 -10.14
C MET A 87 1.85 -4.74 -10.90
N TYR A 88 1.88 -4.79 -12.24
CA TYR A 88 2.54 -3.75 -13.04
C TYR A 88 1.87 -2.38 -12.89
N THR A 89 0.54 -2.32 -12.97
CA THR A 89 -0.20 -1.06 -12.79
C THR A 89 -0.01 -0.49 -11.39
N PHE A 90 -0.06 -1.34 -10.36
CA PHE A 90 0.13 -0.90 -8.99
C PHE A 90 1.57 -0.44 -8.70
N MET A 91 2.57 -1.23 -9.11
CA MET A 91 3.99 -0.85 -8.95
C MET A 91 4.30 0.46 -9.66
N ALA A 92 3.81 0.67 -10.89
CA ALA A 92 3.96 1.96 -11.56
C ALA A 92 3.31 3.10 -10.78
N SER A 93 2.12 2.87 -10.21
CA SER A 93 1.38 3.87 -9.44
C SER A 93 2.10 4.24 -8.15
N ILE A 94 2.57 3.25 -7.37
CA ILE A 94 3.26 3.52 -6.09
C ILE A 94 4.62 4.18 -6.33
N VAL A 95 5.37 3.77 -7.37
CA VAL A 95 6.61 4.44 -7.76
C VAL A 95 6.38 5.92 -8.10
N ILE A 96 5.28 6.23 -8.79
CA ILE A 96 4.91 7.64 -9.07
C ILE A 96 4.59 8.37 -7.77
N VAL A 97 3.86 7.76 -6.83
CA VAL A 97 3.51 8.40 -5.55
C VAL A 97 4.77 8.68 -4.72
N GLU A 98 5.65 7.69 -4.55
CA GLU A 98 6.91 7.84 -3.83
C GLU A 98 7.82 8.88 -4.50
N ALA A 99 7.91 8.87 -5.85
CA ALA A 99 8.67 9.86 -6.58
C ALA A 99 8.10 11.27 -6.40
N LEU A 100 6.76 11.42 -6.40
CA LEU A 100 6.12 12.70 -6.10
C LEU A 100 6.43 13.17 -4.68
N GLN A 101 6.35 12.30 -3.67
CA GLN A 101 6.71 12.64 -2.29
C GLN A 101 8.16 13.13 -2.17
N TYR A 102 9.07 12.50 -2.90
CA TYR A 102 10.47 12.93 -3.00
C TYR A 102 10.62 14.31 -3.63
N PHE A 103 10.02 14.54 -4.81
CA PHE A 103 10.13 15.83 -5.50
C PHE A 103 9.41 16.97 -4.78
N THR A 104 8.31 16.68 -4.06
CA THR A 104 7.57 17.70 -3.29
C THR A 104 8.13 17.92 -1.90
N ARG A 105 9.17 17.16 -1.49
CA ARG A 105 9.75 17.17 -0.13
C ARG A 105 8.71 16.91 0.97
N MET A 106 7.61 16.25 0.60
CA MET A 106 6.55 15.84 1.53
C MET A 106 6.85 14.46 2.13
N GLY A 107 7.98 13.85 1.77
CA GLY A 107 8.33 12.52 2.21
C GLY A 107 9.71 12.08 1.81
N ILE A 108 10.09 10.94 2.36
CA ILE A 108 11.26 10.16 1.98
C ILE A 108 10.82 9.15 0.92
N PHE A 109 11.63 8.95 -0.12
CA PHE A 109 11.44 7.86 -1.08
C PHE A 109 11.86 6.55 -0.44
N GLU A 110 10.91 5.71 -0.02
CA GLU A 110 11.21 4.46 0.69
C GLU A 110 10.99 3.25 -0.22
N VAL A 111 12.09 2.59 -0.61
CA VAL A 111 12.03 1.39 -1.47
C VAL A 111 11.31 0.23 -0.77
N ASP A 112 11.45 0.13 0.56
CA ASP A 112 10.78 -0.89 1.36
C ASP A 112 9.26 -0.74 1.32
N ASP A 113 8.75 0.50 1.28
CA ASP A 113 7.32 0.76 1.17
C ASP A 113 6.77 0.25 -0.15
N ILE A 114 7.50 0.38 -1.26
CA ILE A 114 7.10 -0.20 -2.55
C ILE A 114 6.93 -1.72 -2.42
N LEU A 115 7.85 -2.40 -1.73
CA LEU A 115 7.79 -3.86 -1.54
C LEU A 115 6.62 -4.27 -0.63
N LEU A 116 6.49 -3.63 0.54
CA LEU A 116 5.44 -3.94 1.51
C LEU A 116 4.05 -3.65 0.95
N ASN A 117 3.88 -2.51 0.28
CA ASN A 117 2.62 -2.11 -0.32
C ASN A 117 2.23 -3.07 -1.46
N THR A 118 3.20 -3.45 -2.30
CA THR A 118 2.97 -4.44 -3.38
C THR A 118 2.59 -5.81 -2.82
N LEU A 119 3.23 -6.24 -1.71
CA LEU A 119 2.86 -7.46 -1.00
C LEU A 119 1.42 -7.38 -0.45
N GLY A 120 1.01 -6.23 0.07
CA GLY A 120 -0.37 -5.95 0.47
C GLY A 120 -1.37 -6.18 -0.67
N VAL A 121 -1.10 -5.60 -1.84
CA VAL A 121 -1.96 -5.77 -3.03
C VAL A 121 -2.02 -7.23 -3.48
N TYR A 122 -0.88 -7.94 -3.47
CA TYR A 122 -0.82 -9.36 -3.80
C TYR A 122 -1.70 -10.21 -2.86
N LEU A 123 -1.58 -9.99 -1.54
CA LEU A 123 -2.43 -10.67 -0.55
C LEU A 123 -3.92 -10.31 -0.73
N GLY A 124 -4.22 -9.05 -1.04
CA GLY A 124 -5.57 -8.60 -1.37
C GLY A 124 -6.15 -9.30 -2.59
N TRP A 125 -5.35 -9.50 -3.64
CA TRP A 125 -5.79 -10.24 -4.83
C TRP A 125 -6.10 -11.70 -4.51
N LEU A 126 -5.26 -12.36 -3.70
CA LEU A 126 -5.52 -13.73 -3.21
C LEU A 126 -6.83 -13.79 -2.42
N LEU A 127 -7.03 -12.86 -1.49
CA LEU A 127 -8.24 -12.76 -0.68
C LEU A 127 -9.48 -12.55 -1.55
N CYS A 128 -9.40 -11.63 -2.52
CA CYS A 128 -10.46 -11.38 -3.49
C CYS A 128 -10.87 -12.66 -4.24
N ARG A 129 -9.90 -13.44 -4.73
CA ARG A 129 -10.18 -14.73 -5.41
C ARG A 129 -10.77 -15.78 -4.47
N CYS A 130 -10.32 -15.86 -3.23
CA CYS A 130 -10.92 -16.75 -2.23
C CYS A 130 -12.39 -16.39 -1.96
N ILE A 131 -12.70 -15.10 -1.82
CA ILE A 131 -14.07 -14.60 -1.64
C ILE A 131 -14.92 -14.94 -2.87
N GLU A 132 -14.44 -14.64 -4.09
CA GLU A 132 -15.18 -14.95 -5.32
C GLU A 132 -15.46 -16.47 -5.45
N LYS A 133 -14.45 -17.32 -5.20
CA LYS A 133 -14.62 -18.79 -5.25
C LYS A 133 -15.64 -19.29 -4.23
N LYS A 134 -15.59 -18.78 -3.00
CA LYS A 134 -16.51 -19.21 -1.92
C LYS A 134 -17.95 -18.80 -2.23
N PHE A 135 -18.17 -17.59 -2.75
CA PHE A 135 -19.49 -17.14 -3.18
C PHE A 135 -20.03 -17.96 -4.35
N SER A 136 -19.22 -18.29 -5.36
CA SER A 136 -19.66 -19.14 -6.47
C SER A 136 -20.09 -20.55 -6.03
N ARG A 137 -19.45 -21.12 -4.99
CA ARG A 137 -19.83 -22.43 -4.43
C ARG A 137 -21.08 -22.41 -3.54
N LEU A 138 -21.49 -21.23 -3.06
CA LEU A 138 -22.62 -21.06 -2.14
C LEU A 138 -23.92 -20.73 -2.88
N VAL A 139 -23.82 -20.31 -4.14
CA VAL A 139 -24.95 -19.95 -5.02
C VAL A 139 -25.29 -21.09 -6.00
N LEU A 140 -24.44 -22.12 -6.07
CA LEU A 140 -24.66 -23.40 -6.76
C LEU A 140 -25.11 -24.45 -5.75
#